data_AF-X6NQ53-F1
#
_entry.id   AF-X6NQ53-F1
#
_cell.length_a   1.000
_cell.length_b   1.000
_cell.length_c   1.000
_cell.angle_alpha   90.00
_cell.angle_beta   90.00
_cell.angle_gamma   90.00
#
_symmetry.space_group_name_H-M   'P 1'
#
loop_
_entity.id
_entity.type
_entity.pdbx_description
1 polymer ?
#
loop_
_entity_poly.entity_id
_entity_poly.type
_entity_poly.pdbx_seq_one_letter_code
_entity_poly.pdbx_strand_id
1 'polypeptide(L)'
;MAATTENVAQDSAKEGLSVSQWLKSEQLDCLIPKFESYPVKLSFEDFADFTEEDVREQDNKQGRHPLQKKKKKSDLCKELGLQAGERVRLLKAVKKLPNSRCLQSTRVVHVFLGPEERQIMEKLHTTHDQAVSSIQILEARMQLLELSAKKCDVQIRMTFDQLSKSLFAFHQKLLQDVDTTKKTKSTPIEDLIEKHKKDLTQLSKAKEEFKNIVSNSNINSVTRTQKLEELQKNLPKYDHVITIPALCAQSNDRSKKKMDKQMAVNDGNKRQEIKMNIDKSEKDDDDNNNNNNNNNNDNETMVIGNGEEKEEKIETDKNKDRNKDKEEEKYEKEQRSDECIDEQAKKPLIGVVFDKTHWNESLKEHLQISATNSYRILTFGPRFPESEVVLSHNNTIAMRRLDIKNGHCYVIAEDNPVYQGAHCWRIRTHNPMTGLGWVMWGICQANRRYKSYSCRDPCVWGMAPMNYYYGSKELIYDKTIKNDHFKQKDICVDMHLDLSSGQLRFVIVDFDKSNHPEVVLRGIPRNNTNGWVPHFNIHTSGLWIRVAKIPPRWYGRGLKRIPEFVENLNSS
;
A
#
# COMPACT_ATOMS: atom_id res chain seq x y z
N MET A 1 -14.02 -13.15 83.90
CA MET A 1 -14.73 -11.92 84.30
C MET A 1 -13.84 -11.02 85.15
N ALA A 2 -12.76 -10.47 84.58
CA ALA A 2 -11.98 -9.35 85.14
C ALA A 2 -10.90 -8.91 84.13
N ALA A 3 -11.29 -8.40 82.96
CA ALA A 3 -10.35 -7.81 81.98
C ALA A 3 -11.00 -6.93 80.89
N THR A 4 -12.25 -6.47 81.05
CA THR A 4 -12.96 -5.75 79.98
C THR A 4 -13.57 -4.41 80.39
N THR A 5 -13.28 -3.91 81.59
CA THR A 5 -13.86 -2.65 82.08
C THR A 5 -12.93 -1.43 82.04
N GLU A 6 -11.64 -1.58 81.72
CA GLU A 6 -10.71 -0.43 81.67
C GLU A 6 -10.67 0.30 80.31
N ASN A 7 -11.09 -0.32 79.21
CA ASN A 7 -11.06 0.35 77.89
C ASN A 7 -12.33 1.15 77.55
N VAL A 8 -13.45 0.93 78.25
CA VAL A 8 -14.70 1.67 77.98
C VAL A 8 -14.65 3.09 78.57
N ALA A 9 -13.83 3.33 79.59
CA ALA A 9 -13.71 4.63 80.25
C ALA A 9 -12.81 5.65 79.51
N GLN A 10 -11.96 5.20 78.57
CA GLN A 10 -11.12 6.12 77.77
C GLN A 10 -11.83 6.65 76.51
N ASP A 11 -12.82 5.94 75.98
CA ASP A 11 -13.54 6.37 74.77
C ASP A 11 -14.58 7.48 75.06
N SER A 12 -15.15 7.52 76.27
CA SER A 12 -16.08 8.60 76.68
C SER A 12 -15.38 9.94 76.98
N ALA A 13 -14.05 9.97 77.09
CA ALA A 13 -13.29 11.20 77.39
C ALA A 13 -13.01 12.07 76.15
N LYS A 14 -13.33 11.58 74.95
CA LYS A 14 -13.11 12.32 73.69
C LYS A 14 -14.38 12.99 73.14
N GLU A 15 -15.54 12.71 73.71
CA GLU A 15 -16.79 13.39 73.39
C GLU A 15 -16.73 14.84 73.92
N GLY A 16 -16.42 15.78 73.03
CA GLY A 16 -16.40 17.22 73.34
C GLY A 16 -15.05 17.92 73.17
N LEU A 17 -13.99 17.21 72.77
CA LEU A 17 -12.75 17.87 72.35
C LEU A 17 -12.99 18.63 71.04
N SER A 18 -12.39 19.80 70.88
CA SER A 18 -12.29 20.44 69.56
C SER A 18 -11.21 19.76 68.71
N VAL A 19 -11.24 19.93 67.38
CA VAL A 19 -10.20 19.38 66.48
C VAL A 19 -8.80 19.86 66.91
N SER A 20 -8.65 21.12 67.30
CA SER A 20 -7.37 21.63 67.82
C SER A 20 -6.94 20.89 69.09
N GLN A 21 -7.83 20.67 70.06
CA GLN A 21 -7.51 19.94 71.30
C GLN A 21 -7.14 18.48 71.04
N TRP A 22 -7.83 17.82 70.10
CA TRP A 22 -7.48 16.46 69.68
C TRP A 22 -6.12 16.41 68.99
N LEU A 23 -5.81 17.34 68.09
CA LEU A 23 -4.49 17.43 67.47
C LEU A 23 -3.39 17.59 68.52
N LYS A 24 -3.61 18.39 69.59
CA LYS A 24 -2.67 18.45 70.73
C LYS A 24 -2.50 17.09 71.42
N SER A 25 -3.61 16.40 71.66
CA SER A 25 -3.60 15.09 72.34
C SER A 25 -2.85 14.01 71.54
N GLU A 26 -2.78 14.15 70.22
CA GLU A 26 -2.08 13.25 69.31
C GLU A 26 -0.67 13.75 68.93
N GLN A 27 -0.14 14.79 69.61
CA GLN A 27 1.17 15.40 69.36
C GLN A 27 1.30 15.96 67.92
N LEU A 28 0.21 16.53 67.40
CA LEU A 28 0.09 17.15 66.09
C LEU A 28 -0.12 18.67 66.19
N ASP A 29 0.44 19.32 67.21
CA ASP A 29 0.29 20.76 67.44
C ASP A 29 0.69 21.61 66.21
N CYS A 30 1.68 21.12 65.44
CA CYS A 30 2.16 21.78 64.23
C CYS A 30 1.10 21.87 63.11
N LEU A 31 0.03 21.06 63.17
CA LEU A 31 -1.05 21.07 62.19
C LEU A 31 -2.16 22.07 62.55
N ILE A 32 -2.24 22.50 63.81
CA ILE A 32 -3.33 23.37 64.30
C ILE A 32 -3.47 24.65 63.46
N PRO A 33 -2.40 25.40 63.13
CA PRO A 33 -2.53 26.60 62.30
C PRO A 33 -3.12 26.30 60.91
N LYS A 34 -2.79 25.13 60.32
CA LYS A 34 -3.29 24.72 59.01
C LYS A 34 -4.80 24.43 59.05
N PHE A 35 -5.26 23.73 60.09
CA PHE A 35 -6.68 23.45 60.31
C PHE A 35 -7.48 24.70 60.69
N GLU A 36 -6.92 25.62 61.47
CA GLU A 36 -7.58 26.89 61.85
C GLU A 36 -7.64 27.88 60.68
N SER A 37 -6.66 27.85 59.78
CA SER A 37 -6.65 28.66 58.55
C SER A 37 -7.52 28.11 57.43
N TYR A 38 -8.04 26.87 57.57
CA TYR A 38 -8.84 26.24 56.54
C TYR A 38 -10.24 26.89 56.46
N PRO A 39 -10.77 27.21 55.25
CA PRO A 39 -11.99 28.03 55.11
C PRO A 39 -13.25 27.42 55.73
N VAL A 40 -13.27 26.10 55.91
CA VAL A 40 -14.40 25.36 56.48
C VAL A 40 -13.95 24.77 57.82
N LYS A 41 -14.69 25.04 58.90
CA LYS A 41 -14.40 24.40 60.19
C LYS A 41 -14.70 22.91 60.09
N LEU A 42 -13.65 22.10 60.17
CA LEU A 42 -13.74 20.65 60.14
C LEU A 42 -14.19 20.13 61.51
N SER A 43 -15.06 19.13 61.49
CA SER A 43 -15.57 18.37 62.63
C SER A 43 -14.96 16.97 62.65
N PHE A 44 -15.15 16.21 63.73
CA PHE A 44 -14.71 14.80 63.79
C PHE A 44 -15.45 13.91 62.78
N GLU A 45 -16.68 14.27 62.43
CA GLU A 45 -17.47 13.57 61.42
C GLU A 45 -16.84 13.69 60.03
N ASP A 46 -16.20 14.82 59.72
CA ASP A 46 -15.47 15.02 58.46
C ASP A 46 -14.26 14.08 58.32
N PHE A 47 -13.69 13.61 59.44
CA PHE A 47 -12.62 12.61 59.46
C PHE A 47 -13.15 11.16 59.51
N ALA A 48 -14.43 10.93 59.80
CA ALA A 48 -15.00 9.57 59.80
C ALA A 48 -15.05 8.99 58.38
N ASP A 49 -15.17 9.87 57.38
CA ASP A 49 -15.19 9.54 55.96
C ASP A 49 -13.80 9.61 55.30
N PHE A 50 -12.73 9.87 56.05
CA PHE A 50 -11.36 9.91 55.53
C PHE A 50 -10.90 8.51 55.11
N THR A 51 -10.77 8.30 53.81
CA THR A 51 -10.27 7.04 53.25
C THR A 51 -8.78 7.14 52.96
N GLU A 52 -8.10 5.99 52.83
CA GLU A 52 -6.70 5.95 52.39
C GLU A 52 -6.54 6.50 50.95
N GLU A 53 -7.61 6.45 50.15
CA GLU A 53 -7.67 7.04 48.81
C GLU A 53 -7.63 8.57 48.82
N ASP A 54 -8.14 9.21 49.88
CA ASP A 54 -8.09 10.67 50.05
C ASP A 54 -6.68 11.19 50.39
N VAL A 55 -5.73 10.29 50.70
CA VAL A 55 -4.34 10.64 51.01
C VAL A 55 -3.35 10.21 49.91
N ARG A 56 -3.75 9.28 49.04
CA ARG A 56 -2.92 8.84 47.91
C ARG A 56 -2.97 9.88 46.79
N GLU A 57 -1.80 10.42 46.46
CA GLU A 57 -1.58 11.36 45.36
C GLU A 57 -2.13 10.78 44.04
N GLN A 58 -3.29 11.26 43.58
CA GLN A 58 -3.81 10.92 42.25
C GLN A 58 -3.03 11.65 41.15
N ASP A 59 -1.79 11.23 40.89
CA ASP A 59 -1.04 11.67 39.71
C ASP A 59 -1.33 10.82 38.46
N ASN A 60 -2.07 9.72 38.59
CA ASN A 60 -2.51 8.94 37.43
C ASN A 60 -3.87 9.42 36.91
N LYS A 61 -3.85 10.44 36.03
CA LYS A 61 -4.99 10.80 35.16
C LYS A 61 -4.59 10.79 33.68
N GLN A 62 -4.59 9.59 33.08
CA GLN A 62 -4.98 9.41 31.68
C GLN A 62 -5.85 8.13 31.59
N GLY A 63 -7.12 8.28 31.16
CA GLY A 63 -7.89 7.15 30.61
C GLY A 63 -9.13 6.65 31.36
N ARG A 64 -10.01 7.49 31.92
CA ARG A 64 -11.39 7.03 32.26
C ARG A 64 -12.51 7.90 31.68
N HIS A 65 -13.52 7.17 31.24
CA HIS A 65 -14.70 7.53 30.45
C HIS A 65 -15.59 8.63 31.10
N PRO A 66 -16.27 9.51 30.34
CA PRO A 66 -16.92 10.72 30.87
C PRO A 66 -18.32 10.56 31.48
N LEU A 67 -18.78 9.35 31.80
CA LEU A 67 -20.16 9.12 32.27
C LEU A 67 -20.22 8.72 33.75
N GLN A 68 -19.91 9.67 34.64
CA GLN A 68 -20.41 9.78 36.02
C GLN A 68 -19.73 10.99 36.69
N LYS A 69 -20.37 12.17 36.66
CA LYS A 69 -19.92 13.35 37.43
C LYS A 69 -20.26 13.16 38.91
N LYS A 70 -19.54 12.27 39.61
CA LYS A 70 -19.42 12.41 41.07
C LYS A 70 -18.62 13.68 41.33
N LYS A 71 -19.12 14.58 42.20
CA LYS A 71 -18.34 15.72 42.70
C LYS A 71 -16.97 15.17 43.13
N LYS A 72 -15.90 15.60 42.47
CA LYS A 72 -14.52 15.26 42.90
C LYS A 72 -14.40 15.80 44.33
N LYS A 73 -14.38 14.91 45.33
CA LYS A 73 -13.91 15.27 46.67
C LYS A 73 -12.48 15.75 46.48
N SER A 74 -12.19 16.97 46.90
CA SER A 74 -10.83 17.49 46.86
C SER A 74 -10.00 16.79 47.93
N ASP A 75 -8.73 16.53 47.62
CA ASP A 75 -7.76 15.95 48.54
C ASP A 75 -7.51 16.97 49.65
N LEU A 76 -8.14 16.77 50.81
CA LEU A 76 -8.05 17.68 51.94
C LEU A 76 -6.61 17.81 52.45
N CYS A 77 -5.80 16.75 52.37
CA CYS A 77 -4.39 16.80 52.76
C CYS A 77 -3.58 17.72 51.83
N LYS A 78 -3.93 17.76 50.54
CA LYS A 78 -3.34 18.70 49.57
C LYS A 78 -3.82 20.13 49.79
N GLU A 79 -5.09 20.34 50.09
CA GLU A 79 -5.65 21.67 50.37
C GLU A 79 -5.10 22.28 51.68
N LEU A 80 -4.86 21.44 52.69
CA LEU A 80 -4.20 21.83 53.93
C LEU A 80 -2.68 22.02 53.79
N GLY A 81 -2.09 21.74 52.63
CA GLY A 81 -0.64 21.85 52.42
C GLY A 81 0.16 20.91 53.34
N LEU A 82 -0.35 19.70 53.61
CA LEU A 82 0.34 18.73 54.45
C LEU A 82 1.48 18.05 53.68
N GLN A 83 2.68 18.08 54.26
CA GLN A 83 3.83 17.31 53.77
C GLN A 83 3.63 15.82 54.05
N ALA A 84 4.35 14.94 53.33
CA ALA A 84 4.18 13.49 53.43
C ALA A 84 4.29 12.96 54.89
N GLY A 85 5.24 13.48 55.66
CA GLY A 85 5.39 13.10 57.08
C GLY A 85 4.20 13.52 57.95
N GLU A 86 3.63 14.71 57.69
CA GLU A 86 2.45 15.22 58.38
C GLU A 86 1.19 14.41 58.03
N ARG A 87 1.03 14.03 56.74
CA ARG A 87 -0.09 13.18 56.28
C ARG A 87 -0.09 11.83 56.97
N VAL A 88 1.07 11.19 57.10
CA VAL A 88 1.20 9.88 57.77
C VAL A 88 0.87 10.00 59.27
N ARG A 89 1.33 11.05 59.95
CA ARG A 89 1.02 11.24 61.37
C ARG A 89 -0.46 11.56 61.58
N LEU A 90 -1.06 12.39 60.72
CA LEU A 90 -2.50 12.67 60.72
C LEU A 90 -3.32 11.40 60.47
N LEU A 91 -2.97 10.58 59.48
CA LEU A 91 -3.63 9.29 59.23
C LEU A 91 -3.53 8.34 60.43
N LYS A 92 -2.36 8.27 61.08
CA LYS A 92 -2.20 7.48 62.30
C LYS A 92 -3.10 7.97 63.42
N ALA A 93 -3.26 9.28 63.58
CA ALA A 93 -4.18 9.86 64.55
C ALA A 93 -5.65 9.58 64.19
N VAL A 94 -6.04 9.77 62.93
CA VAL A 94 -7.42 9.51 62.44
C VAL A 94 -7.80 8.03 62.60
N LYS A 95 -6.85 7.09 62.44
CA LYS A 95 -7.06 5.66 62.69
C LYS A 95 -7.37 5.32 64.16
N LYS A 96 -7.04 6.21 65.10
CA LYS A 96 -7.37 6.04 66.53
C LYS A 96 -8.74 6.62 66.91
N LEU A 97 -9.46 7.24 65.98
CA LEU A 97 -10.81 7.74 66.24
C LEU A 97 -11.81 6.57 66.30
N PRO A 98 -12.73 6.52 67.30
CA PRO A 98 -13.64 5.37 67.51
C PRO A 98 -14.53 5.04 66.30
N ASN A 99 -14.86 6.05 65.48
CA ASN A 99 -15.75 5.92 64.31
C ASN A 99 -14.99 5.99 62.97
N SER A 100 -13.67 5.85 62.99
CA SER A 100 -12.85 5.86 61.79
C SER A 100 -13.17 4.67 60.90
N ARG A 101 -13.70 4.92 59.69
CA ARG A 101 -13.90 3.87 58.66
C ARG A 101 -12.60 3.42 58.01
N CYS A 102 -11.44 3.92 58.48
CA CYS A 102 -10.11 3.51 58.06
C CYS A 102 -9.78 2.09 58.58
N LEU A 103 -10.62 1.12 58.24
CA LEU A 103 -10.54 -0.27 58.71
C LEU A 103 -9.36 -1.01 58.07
N GLN A 104 -8.48 -1.52 58.95
CA GLN A 104 -7.86 -2.85 58.93
C GLN A 104 -7.30 -3.42 57.60
N SER A 105 -6.92 -2.57 56.64
CA SER A 105 -6.13 -3.03 55.49
C SER A 105 -4.80 -3.58 55.99
N THR A 106 -4.55 -4.85 55.68
CA THR A 106 -3.39 -5.68 56.00
C THR A 106 -2.11 -4.90 56.17
N ARG A 107 -1.42 -5.08 57.31
CA ARG A 107 -0.06 -4.59 57.65
C ARG A 107 0.65 -3.97 56.44
N VAL A 108 0.40 -2.69 56.19
CA VAL A 108 1.23 -1.91 55.29
C VAL A 108 2.50 -1.66 56.06
N VAL A 109 3.49 -2.53 55.84
CA VAL A 109 4.86 -2.28 56.26
C VAL A 109 5.29 -1.06 55.46
N HIS A 110 5.24 0.11 56.10
CA HIS A 110 5.88 1.30 55.58
C HIS A 110 7.39 1.04 55.62
N VAL A 111 7.92 0.43 54.56
CA VAL A 111 9.35 0.35 54.35
C VAL A 111 9.82 1.77 54.07
N PHE A 112 10.47 2.38 55.04
CA PHE A 112 11.21 3.62 54.82
C PHE A 112 12.42 3.26 53.97
N LEU A 113 12.32 3.51 52.68
CA LEU A 113 13.43 3.41 51.75
C LEU A 113 14.27 4.67 51.91
N GLY A 114 15.58 4.50 52.07
CA GLY A 114 16.51 5.60 51.92
C GLY A 114 16.48 6.15 50.48
N PRO A 115 17.18 7.26 50.23
CA PRO A 115 17.22 7.89 48.91
C PRO A 115 17.68 6.93 47.80
N GLU A 116 18.65 6.06 48.11
CA GLU A 116 19.20 5.09 47.15
C GLU A 116 18.21 3.97 46.84
N GLU A 117 17.57 3.39 47.84
CA GLU A 117 16.58 2.33 47.62
C GLU A 117 15.33 2.87 46.89
N ARG A 118 14.98 4.14 47.11
CA ARG A 118 13.92 4.81 46.35
C ARG A 118 14.30 4.96 44.87
N GLN A 119 15.52 5.36 44.55
CA GLN A 119 15.98 5.43 43.15
C GLN A 119 15.97 4.06 42.47
N ILE A 120 16.39 3.01 43.18
CA ILE A 120 16.35 1.63 42.67
C ILE A 120 14.90 1.22 42.38
N MET A 121 13.98 1.51 43.31
CA MET A 121 12.56 1.21 43.15
C MET A 121 11.93 1.97 41.97
N GLU A 122 12.20 3.26 41.83
CA GLU A 122 11.72 4.08 40.70
C GLU A 122 12.25 3.55 39.35
N LYS A 123 13.53 3.14 39.31
CA LYS A 123 14.12 2.51 38.12
C LYS A 123 13.48 1.16 37.80
N LEU A 124 13.20 0.34 38.81
CA LEU A 124 12.51 -0.94 38.64
C LEU A 124 11.08 -0.75 38.13
N HIS A 125 10.33 0.20 38.67
CA HIS A 125 8.99 0.53 38.17
C HIS A 125 9.03 1.03 36.73
N THR A 126 9.95 1.95 36.41
CA THR A 126 10.12 2.43 35.04
C THR A 126 10.43 1.29 34.07
N THR A 127 11.33 0.38 34.48
CA THR A 127 11.71 -0.80 33.66
C THR A 127 10.53 -1.77 33.50
N HIS A 128 9.79 -2.02 34.58
CA HIS A 128 8.57 -2.83 34.55
C HIS A 128 7.52 -2.25 33.60
N ASP A 129 7.24 -0.95 33.68
CA ASP A 129 6.23 -0.29 32.85
C ASP A 129 6.64 -0.28 31.37
N GLN A 130 7.94 -0.11 31.09
CA GLN A 130 8.49 -0.27 29.74
C GLN A 130 8.33 -1.71 29.22
N ALA A 131 8.56 -2.72 30.07
CA ALA A 131 8.39 -4.12 29.71
C ALA A 131 6.90 -4.45 29.43
N VAL A 132 5.98 -3.98 30.28
CA VAL A 132 4.53 -4.14 30.08
C VAL A 132 4.07 -3.49 28.78
N SER A 133 4.51 -2.25 28.51
CA SER A 133 4.21 -1.55 27.25
C SER A 133 4.74 -2.32 26.03
N SER A 134 5.96 -2.86 26.12
CA SER A 134 6.57 -3.66 25.06
C SER A 134 5.80 -4.96 24.79
N ILE A 135 5.35 -5.65 25.84
CA ILE A 135 4.51 -6.86 25.72
C ILE A 135 3.19 -6.53 25.03
N GLN A 136 2.51 -5.46 25.44
CA GLN A 136 1.26 -5.02 24.81
C GLN A 136 1.42 -4.70 23.31
N ILE A 137 2.53 -4.08 22.93
CA ILE A 137 2.86 -3.82 21.52
C ILE A 137 3.07 -5.15 20.75
N LEU A 138 3.75 -6.12 21.35
CA LEU A 138 3.98 -7.42 20.74
C LEU A 138 2.69 -8.22 20.58
N GLU A 139 1.81 -8.22 21.59
CA GLU A 139 0.48 -8.84 21.51
C GLU A 139 -0.37 -8.24 20.39
N ALA A 140 -0.40 -6.91 20.28
CA ALA A 140 -1.11 -6.23 19.20
C ALA A 140 -0.54 -6.59 17.81
N ARG A 141 0.78 -6.74 17.69
CA ARG A 141 1.43 -7.17 16.43
C ARG A 141 1.12 -8.63 16.09
N MET A 142 1.07 -9.52 17.08
CA MET A 142 0.66 -10.92 16.88
C MET A 142 -0.79 -11.01 16.38
N GLN A 143 -1.71 -10.26 16.98
CA GLN A 143 -3.11 -10.22 16.54
C GLN A 143 -3.24 -9.72 15.09
N LEU A 144 -2.47 -8.69 14.72
CA LEU A 144 -2.43 -8.19 13.34
C LEU A 144 -1.90 -9.26 12.37
N LEU A 145 -0.86 -9.99 12.75
CA LEU A 145 -0.28 -11.08 11.95
C LEU A 145 -1.29 -12.22 11.75
N GLU A 146 -2.00 -12.63 12.80
CA GLU A 146 -3.07 -13.64 12.70
C GLU A 146 -4.21 -13.20 11.77
N LEU A 147 -4.61 -11.93 11.84
CA LEU A 147 -5.63 -11.36 10.95
C LEU A 147 -5.16 -11.36 9.49
N SER A 148 -3.90 -10.98 9.25
CA SER A 148 -3.29 -11.01 7.92
C SER A 148 -3.19 -12.44 7.37
N ALA A 149 -2.81 -13.42 8.20
CA ALA A 149 -2.76 -14.82 7.80
C ALA A 149 -4.14 -15.38 7.41
N LYS A 150 -5.19 -15.09 8.20
CA LYS A 150 -6.58 -15.47 7.88
C LYS A 150 -7.04 -14.87 6.55
N LYS A 151 -6.69 -13.61 6.29
CA LYS A 151 -7.04 -12.93 5.03
C LYS A 151 -6.31 -13.53 3.82
N CYS A 152 -5.03 -13.86 3.97
CA CYS A 152 -4.25 -14.55 2.95
C CYS A 152 -4.87 -15.92 2.61
N ASP A 153 -5.27 -16.70 3.61
CA ASP A 153 -5.97 -17.97 3.41
C ASP A 153 -7.26 -17.81 2.58
N VAL A 154 -8.08 -16.80 2.88
CA VAL A 154 -9.30 -16.49 2.10
C VAL A 154 -8.95 -16.16 0.64
N GLN A 155 -7.92 -15.34 0.40
CA GLN A 155 -7.50 -14.98 -0.96
C GLN A 155 -6.98 -16.17 -1.77
N ILE A 156 -6.22 -17.07 -1.12
CA ILE A 156 -5.73 -18.29 -1.76
C ILE A 156 -6.93 -19.14 -2.20
N ARG A 157 -7.93 -19.35 -1.32
CA ARG A 157 -9.15 -20.09 -1.66
C ARG A 157 -9.92 -19.44 -2.83
N MET A 158 -10.13 -18.13 -2.78
CA MET A 158 -10.81 -17.40 -3.87
C MET A 158 -10.08 -17.53 -5.21
N THR A 159 -8.75 -17.43 -5.19
CA THR A 159 -7.91 -17.57 -6.39
C THR A 159 -7.99 -18.99 -6.95
N PHE A 160 -7.96 -20.00 -6.07
CA PHE A 160 -8.11 -21.40 -6.44
C PHE A 160 -9.49 -21.70 -7.05
N ASP A 161 -10.56 -21.15 -6.48
CA ASP A 161 -11.92 -21.27 -7.02
C ASP A 161 -12.06 -20.63 -8.40
N GLN A 162 -11.45 -19.45 -8.60
CA GLN A 162 -11.46 -18.76 -9.89
C GLN A 162 -10.68 -19.56 -10.96
N LEU A 163 -9.53 -20.12 -10.60
CA LEU A 163 -8.75 -21.00 -11.48
C LEU A 163 -9.56 -22.24 -11.86
N SER A 164 -10.20 -22.88 -10.88
CA SER A 164 -11.05 -24.06 -11.08
C SER A 164 -12.22 -23.77 -12.02
N LYS A 165 -12.91 -22.64 -11.84
CA LYS A 165 -13.98 -22.19 -12.76
C LYS A 165 -13.48 -21.95 -14.18
N SER A 166 -12.31 -21.32 -14.31
CA SER A 166 -11.71 -21.05 -15.62
C SER A 166 -11.29 -22.33 -16.35
N LEU A 167 -10.72 -23.29 -15.61
CA LEU A 167 -10.35 -24.61 -16.14
C LEU A 167 -11.58 -25.40 -16.58
N PHE A 168 -12.65 -25.37 -15.79
CA PHE A 168 -13.92 -26.01 -16.15
C PHE A 168 -14.55 -25.39 -17.41
N ALA A 169 -14.57 -24.06 -17.51
CA ALA A 169 -15.07 -23.36 -18.70
C ALA A 169 -14.25 -23.70 -19.95
N PHE A 170 -12.92 -23.79 -19.82
CA PHE A 170 -12.04 -24.20 -20.91
C PHE A 170 -12.31 -25.66 -21.35
N HIS A 171 -12.51 -26.57 -20.39
CA HIS A 171 -12.89 -27.95 -20.68
C HIS A 171 -14.22 -28.04 -21.44
N GLN A 172 -15.25 -27.31 -21.01
CA GLN A 172 -16.55 -27.27 -21.71
C GLN A 172 -16.42 -26.73 -23.14
N LYS A 173 -15.60 -25.68 -23.33
CA LYS A 173 -15.32 -25.15 -24.67
C LYS A 173 -14.63 -26.19 -25.56
N LEU A 174 -13.64 -26.92 -25.04
CA LEU A 174 -12.98 -27.98 -25.80
C LEU A 174 -13.96 -29.09 -26.23
N LEU A 175 -14.87 -29.50 -25.35
CA LEU A 175 -15.91 -30.47 -25.70
C LEU A 175 -16.82 -29.95 -26.82
N GLN A 176 -17.24 -28.68 -26.74
CA GLN A 176 -18.05 -28.03 -27.77
C GLN A 176 -17.31 -27.94 -29.12
N ASP A 177 -16.00 -27.63 -29.10
CA ASP A 177 -15.17 -27.56 -30.30
C ASP A 177 -15.00 -28.96 -30.95
N VAL A 178 -14.87 -30.01 -30.14
CA VAL A 178 -14.83 -31.41 -30.59
C VAL A 178 -16.14 -31.81 -31.26
N ASP A 179 -17.28 -31.52 -30.63
CA ASP A 179 -18.61 -31.82 -31.18
C ASP A 179 -18.88 -31.05 -32.48
N THR A 180 -18.50 -29.78 -32.52
CA THR A 180 -18.60 -28.95 -33.72
C THR A 180 -17.76 -29.53 -34.85
N THR A 181 -16.51 -29.92 -34.56
CA THR A 181 -15.62 -30.53 -35.54
C THR A 181 -16.18 -31.86 -36.07
N LYS A 182 -16.74 -32.68 -35.17
CA LYS A 182 -17.38 -33.95 -35.54
C LYS A 182 -18.55 -33.70 -36.50
N LYS A 183 -19.42 -32.74 -36.18
CA LYS A 183 -20.56 -32.35 -37.02
C LYS A 183 -20.10 -31.80 -38.38
N THR A 184 -19.15 -30.87 -38.40
CA THR A 184 -18.63 -30.29 -39.65
C THR A 184 -17.99 -31.33 -40.56
N LYS A 185 -17.37 -32.38 -40.01
CA LYS A 185 -16.77 -33.47 -40.79
C LYS A 185 -17.77 -34.56 -41.19
N SER A 186 -18.83 -34.80 -40.41
CA SER A 186 -19.81 -35.85 -40.72
C SER A 186 -20.80 -35.41 -41.80
N THR A 187 -21.26 -34.15 -41.78
CA THR A 187 -22.27 -33.65 -42.74
C THR A 187 -21.87 -33.84 -44.22
N PRO A 188 -20.65 -33.51 -44.68
CA PRO A 188 -20.28 -33.73 -46.09
C PRO A 188 -20.26 -35.21 -46.50
N ILE A 189 -19.97 -36.11 -45.56
CA ILE A 189 -19.98 -37.55 -45.80
C ILE A 189 -21.42 -38.06 -45.89
N GLU A 190 -22.28 -37.60 -44.99
CA GLU A 190 -23.73 -37.90 -45.00
C GLU A 190 -24.37 -37.42 -46.32
N ASP A 191 -24.07 -36.19 -46.76
CA ASP A 191 -24.54 -35.64 -48.04
C ASP A 191 -24.08 -36.47 -49.24
N LEU A 192 -22.82 -36.94 -49.22
CA LEU A 192 -22.25 -37.75 -50.28
C LEU A 192 -22.85 -39.16 -50.32
N ILE A 193 -23.12 -39.75 -49.16
CA ILE A 193 -23.87 -41.02 -49.05
C ILE A 193 -25.28 -40.85 -49.61
N GLU A 194 -25.98 -39.77 -49.25
CA GLU A 194 -27.34 -39.53 -49.71
C GLU A 194 -27.39 -39.29 -51.23
N LYS A 195 -26.41 -38.55 -51.77
CA LYS A 195 -26.22 -38.41 -53.22
C LYS A 195 -26.04 -39.78 -53.89
N HIS A 196 -25.15 -40.63 -53.38
CA HIS A 196 -24.92 -41.95 -53.96
C HIS A 196 -26.13 -42.89 -53.85
N LYS A 197 -26.94 -42.80 -52.78
CA LYS A 197 -28.21 -43.54 -52.70
C LYS A 197 -29.18 -43.09 -53.80
N LYS A 198 -29.26 -41.79 -54.07
CA LYS A 198 -30.09 -41.23 -55.15
C LYS A 198 -29.62 -41.71 -56.51
N ASP A 199 -28.31 -41.66 -56.76
CA ASP A 199 -27.70 -42.15 -58.00
C ASP A 199 -27.96 -43.65 -58.19
N LEU A 200 -27.80 -44.47 -57.14
CA LEU A 200 -28.09 -45.91 -57.17
C LEU A 200 -29.57 -46.20 -57.49
N THR A 201 -30.48 -45.39 -56.95
CA THR A 201 -31.91 -45.50 -57.24
C THR A 201 -32.21 -45.17 -58.71
N GLN A 202 -31.58 -44.13 -59.26
CA GLN A 202 -31.70 -43.77 -60.67
C GLN A 202 -31.13 -44.85 -61.59
N LEU A 203 -29.95 -45.39 -61.27
CA LEU A 203 -29.34 -46.50 -62.00
C LEU A 203 -30.21 -47.76 -61.97
N SER A 204 -30.84 -48.05 -60.83
CA SER A 204 -31.76 -49.20 -60.70
C SER A 204 -32.99 -49.02 -61.58
N LYS A 205 -33.58 -47.82 -61.62
CA LYS A 205 -34.69 -47.50 -62.54
C LYS A 205 -34.28 -47.62 -64.00
N ALA A 206 -33.13 -47.04 -64.36
CA ALA A 206 -32.62 -47.10 -65.72
C ALA A 206 -32.32 -48.55 -66.17
N LYS A 207 -31.83 -49.40 -65.27
CA LYS A 207 -31.63 -50.83 -65.52
C LYS A 207 -32.94 -51.55 -65.85
N GLU A 208 -34.02 -51.27 -65.12
CA GLU A 208 -35.34 -51.86 -65.41
C GLU A 208 -35.93 -51.31 -66.72
N GLU A 209 -35.79 -50.01 -66.99
CA GLU A 209 -36.18 -49.41 -68.27
C GLU A 209 -35.41 -50.01 -69.45
N PHE A 210 -34.10 -50.21 -69.31
CA PHE A 210 -33.28 -50.90 -70.30
C PHE A 210 -33.82 -52.30 -70.60
N LYS A 211 -34.08 -53.11 -69.55
CA LYS A 211 -34.65 -54.44 -69.71
C LYS A 211 -35.96 -54.38 -70.50
N ASN A 212 -36.87 -53.46 -70.13
CA ASN A 212 -38.15 -53.28 -70.81
C ASN A 212 -38.00 -52.88 -72.29
N ILE A 213 -37.04 -52.01 -72.62
CA ILE A 213 -36.76 -51.60 -74.00
C ILE A 213 -36.23 -52.78 -74.84
N VAL A 214 -35.33 -53.57 -74.26
CA VAL A 214 -34.70 -54.71 -74.94
C VAL A 214 -35.66 -55.88 -75.11
N SER A 215 -36.49 -56.17 -74.10
CA SER A 215 -37.44 -57.30 -74.13
C SER A 215 -38.68 -57.02 -74.99
N ASN A 216 -38.93 -55.77 -75.39
CA ASN A 216 -40.08 -55.42 -76.21
C ASN A 216 -39.81 -55.74 -77.70
N SER A 217 -40.35 -56.87 -78.15
CA SER A 217 -40.25 -57.37 -79.53
C SER A 217 -40.94 -56.47 -80.56
N ASN A 218 -41.86 -55.59 -80.14
CA ASN A 218 -42.68 -54.76 -81.04
C ASN A 218 -42.03 -53.40 -81.39
N ILE A 219 -40.86 -53.09 -80.83
CA ILE A 219 -40.13 -51.85 -81.12
C ILE A 219 -39.14 -52.13 -82.27
N ASN A 220 -39.23 -51.35 -83.35
CA ASN A 220 -38.28 -51.43 -84.46
C ASN A 220 -36.86 -50.97 -84.01
N SER A 221 -35.84 -51.34 -84.78
CA SER A 221 -34.44 -51.09 -84.41
C SER A 221 -34.12 -49.61 -84.19
N VAL A 222 -34.65 -48.72 -85.03
CA VAL A 222 -34.38 -47.27 -84.96
C VAL A 222 -34.95 -46.66 -83.68
N THR A 223 -36.22 -46.94 -83.36
CA THR A 223 -36.86 -46.45 -82.14
C THR A 223 -36.22 -47.05 -80.89
N ARG A 224 -35.75 -48.31 -80.94
CA ARG A 224 -35.01 -48.93 -79.85
C ARG A 224 -33.70 -48.17 -79.57
N THR A 225 -32.92 -47.87 -80.61
CA THR A 225 -31.68 -47.11 -80.49
C THR A 225 -31.94 -45.72 -79.89
N GLN A 226 -32.95 -45.00 -80.38
CA GLN A 226 -33.31 -43.67 -79.86
C GLN A 226 -33.65 -43.69 -78.36
N LYS A 227 -34.45 -44.68 -77.92
CA LYS A 227 -34.79 -44.83 -76.49
C LYS A 227 -33.59 -45.20 -75.63
N LEU A 228 -32.65 -45.99 -76.16
CA LEU A 228 -31.41 -46.33 -75.45
C LEU A 228 -30.46 -45.13 -75.34
N GLU A 229 -30.37 -44.29 -76.38
CA GLU A 229 -29.61 -43.04 -76.33
C GLU A 229 -30.21 -42.04 -75.34
N GLU A 230 -31.54 -41.95 -75.28
CA GLU A 230 -32.24 -41.13 -74.29
C GLU A 230 -32.02 -41.63 -72.86
N LEU A 231 -32.11 -42.96 -72.66
CA LEU A 231 -31.80 -43.59 -71.38
C LEU A 231 -30.36 -43.32 -70.94
N GLN A 232 -29.41 -43.41 -71.87
CA GLN A 232 -28.00 -43.13 -71.62
C GLN A 232 -27.76 -41.66 -71.22
N LYS A 233 -28.45 -40.70 -71.84
CA LYS A 233 -28.38 -39.28 -71.47
C LYS A 233 -28.90 -39.01 -70.05
N ASN A 234 -29.81 -39.84 -69.57
CA ASN A 234 -30.41 -39.71 -68.24
C ASN A 234 -29.63 -40.43 -67.13
N LEU A 235 -28.58 -41.21 -67.46
CA LEU A 235 -27.74 -41.85 -66.45
C LEU A 235 -26.89 -40.79 -65.71
N PRO A 236 -26.75 -40.90 -64.37
CA PRO A 236 -25.85 -40.04 -63.62
C PRO A 236 -24.43 -40.18 -64.15
N LYS A 237 -23.79 -39.04 -64.46
CA LYS A 237 -22.39 -39.00 -64.92
C LYS A 237 -21.47 -39.25 -63.73
N TYR A 238 -20.78 -40.39 -63.74
CA TYR A 238 -19.75 -40.72 -62.76
C TYR A 238 -18.39 -40.33 -63.31
N ASP A 239 -17.93 -39.12 -63.02
CA ASP A 239 -16.66 -38.65 -63.58
C ASP A 239 -15.42 -39.22 -62.88
N HIS A 240 -15.53 -39.77 -61.65
CA HIS A 240 -14.38 -40.36 -60.96
C HIS A 240 -14.75 -41.53 -60.03
N VAL A 241 -13.98 -42.63 -60.10
CA VAL A 241 -13.93 -43.65 -59.03
C VAL A 241 -13.26 -42.99 -57.82
N ILE A 242 -14.03 -42.70 -56.77
CA ILE A 242 -13.50 -42.11 -55.54
C ILE A 242 -12.65 -43.17 -54.83
N THR A 243 -11.32 -43.07 -54.93
CA THR A 243 -10.40 -43.83 -54.09
C THR A 243 -10.42 -43.23 -52.68
N ILE A 244 -11.10 -43.94 -51.77
CA ILE A 244 -11.25 -43.63 -50.33
C ILE A 244 -9.93 -43.28 -49.59
N PRO A 245 -8.72 -43.78 -49.94
CA PRO A 245 -7.50 -43.45 -49.20
C PRO A 245 -7.13 -41.96 -49.16
N ALA A 246 -7.56 -41.15 -50.12
CA ALA A 246 -7.17 -39.74 -50.21
C ALA A 246 -7.81 -38.84 -49.13
N LEU A 247 -9.00 -39.21 -48.61
CA LEU A 247 -9.72 -38.39 -47.63
C LEU A 247 -9.18 -38.53 -46.20
N CYS A 248 -8.64 -39.71 -45.84
CA CYS A 248 -8.06 -39.93 -44.51
C CYS A 248 -6.64 -39.33 -44.39
N ALA A 249 -5.80 -39.43 -45.43
CA ALA A 249 -4.41 -39.00 -45.39
C ALA A 249 -4.25 -37.46 -45.36
N GLN A 250 -5.13 -36.71 -46.04
CA GLN A 250 -5.04 -35.24 -46.06
C GLN A 250 -5.52 -34.57 -44.76
N SER A 251 -6.29 -35.26 -43.92
CA SER A 251 -6.88 -34.67 -42.71
C SER A 251 -5.91 -34.63 -41.52
N ASN A 252 -5.00 -35.60 -41.41
CA ASN A 252 -4.03 -35.68 -40.31
C ASN A 252 -2.92 -34.63 -40.45
N ASP A 253 -2.44 -34.38 -41.68
CA ASP A 253 -1.33 -33.44 -41.89
C ASP A 253 -1.78 -31.97 -41.76
N ARG A 254 -3.02 -31.64 -42.16
CA ARG A 254 -3.58 -30.28 -41.99
C ARG A 254 -3.99 -29.98 -40.55
N SER A 255 -4.49 -30.97 -39.80
CA SER A 255 -4.89 -30.78 -38.40
C SER A 255 -3.68 -30.62 -37.49
N LYS A 256 -2.61 -31.41 -37.73
CA LYS A 256 -1.33 -31.28 -37.01
C LYS A 256 -0.65 -29.93 -37.29
N LYS A 257 -0.56 -29.52 -38.56
CA LYS A 257 -0.06 -28.17 -38.93
C LYS A 257 -0.91 -27.04 -38.34
N LYS A 258 -2.23 -27.19 -38.19
CA LYS A 258 -3.08 -26.16 -37.54
C LYS A 258 -2.84 -26.10 -36.04
N MET A 259 -2.74 -27.22 -35.32
CA MET A 259 -2.42 -27.22 -33.89
C MET A 259 -1.03 -26.65 -33.62
N ASP A 260 -0.02 -27.07 -34.40
CA ASP A 260 1.35 -26.57 -34.26
C ASP A 260 1.43 -25.06 -34.59
N LYS A 261 0.67 -24.60 -35.60
CA LYS A 261 0.57 -23.18 -35.95
C LYS A 261 -0.23 -22.39 -34.92
N GLN A 262 -1.22 -22.97 -34.24
CA GLN A 262 -1.99 -22.29 -33.20
C GLN A 262 -1.24 -22.20 -31.86
N MET A 263 -0.44 -23.22 -31.53
CA MET A 263 0.54 -23.13 -30.44
C MET A 263 1.65 -22.12 -30.75
N ALA A 264 2.18 -22.12 -31.98
CA ALA A 264 3.18 -21.14 -32.42
C ALA A 264 2.63 -19.71 -32.56
N VAL A 265 1.35 -19.52 -32.87
CA VAL A 265 0.67 -18.20 -32.88
C VAL A 265 0.37 -17.71 -31.46
N ASN A 266 0.08 -18.59 -30.51
CA ASN A 266 -0.01 -18.19 -29.10
C ASN A 266 1.35 -17.78 -28.50
N ASP A 267 2.44 -18.44 -28.91
CA ASP A 267 3.80 -18.04 -28.55
C ASP A 267 4.31 -16.83 -29.36
N GLY A 268 3.84 -16.68 -30.60
CA GLY A 268 4.16 -15.60 -31.52
C GLY A 268 3.42 -14.28 -31.22
N ASN A 269 2.14 -14.33 -30.87
CA ASN A 269 1.38 -13.14 -30.42
C ASN A 269 1.95 -12.58 -29.12
N LYS A 270 2.43 -13.45 -28.21
CA LYS A 270 3.22 -13.04 -27.03
C LYS A 270 4.55 -12.34 -27.38
N ARG A 271 5.09 -12.55 -28.59
CA ARG A 271 6.36 -11.94 -29.06
C ARG A 271 6.17 -10.77 -30.04
N GLN A 272 5.05 -10.69 -30.78
CA GLN A 272 4.76 -9.61 -31.75
C GLN A 272 4.07 -8.40 -31.11
N GLU A 273 3.28 -8.56 -30.05
CA GLU A 273 2.81 -7.42 -29.23
C GLU A 273 3.99 -6.64 -28.60
N ILE A 274 5.15 -7.29 -28.45
CA ILE A 274 6.38 -6.66 -27.94
C ILE A 274 7.12 -5.86 -29.03
N LYS A 275 6.84 -6.07 -30.33
CA LYS A 275 7.59 -5.45 -31.43
C LYS A 275 6.81 -4.46 -32.31
N MET A 276 5.49 -4.55 -32.44
CA MET A 276 4.73 -3.68 -33.37
C MET A 276 4.40 -2.27 -32.84
N ASN A 277 4.73 -1.94 -31.59
CA ASN A 277 4.54 -0.57 -31.06
C ASN A 277 5.74 0.36 -31.26
N ILE A 278 6.75 -0.02 -32.07
CA ILE A 278 7.96 0.79 -32.26
C ILE A 278 8.03 1.50 -33.62
N ASP A 279 7.42 0.97 -34.68
CA ASP A 279 7.58 1.57 -36.02
C ASP A 279 6.25 1.58 -36.79
N LYS A 280 5.62 2.77 -36.87
CA LYS A 280 4.90 3.35 -38.03
C LYS A 280 3.74 4.25 -37.59
N SER A 281 3.96 5.56 -37.67
CA SER A 281 3.00 6.50 -38.28
C SER A 281 3.71 7.82 -38.61
N GLU A 282 4.36 7.86 -39.78
CA GLU A 282 4.67 9.09 -40.51
C GLU A 282 4.02 8.98 -41.90
N LYS A 283 3.35 10.06 -42.31
CA LYS A 283 2.95 10.46 -43.69
C LYS A 283 1.79 9.67 -44.33
N ASP A 284 0.78 10.25 -45.00
CA ASP A 284 0.61 11.54 -45.70
C ASP A 284 -0.90 11.96 -45.77
N ASP A 285 -1.12 13.17 -46.34
CA ASP A 285 -2.29 13.71 -47.08
C ASP A 285 -3.26 14.72 -46.42
N ASP A 286 -2.94 16.00 -46.67
CA ASP A 286 -3.73 17.10 -47.26
C ASP A 286 -5.27 16.98 -47.37
N ASP A 287 -6.01 17.97 -46.85
CA ASP A 287 -6.66 19.02 -47.67
C ASP A 287 -7.54 20.00 -46.83
N ASN A 288 -7.38 21.30 -47.13
CA ASN A 288 -8.36 22.39 -47.18
C ASN A 288 -9.45 22.60 -46.08
N ASN A 289 -9.45 23.79 -45.43
CA ASN A 289 -10.27 24.97 -45.81
C ASN A 289 -10.61 25.89 -44.61
N ASN A 290 -10.32 27.20 -44.76
CA ASN A 290 -11.00 28.42 -44.25
C ASN A 290 -11.52 28.50 -42.79
N ASN A 291 -11.44 29.61 -42.04
CA ASN A 291 -11.42 31.05 -42.36
C ASN A 291 -11.16 31.85 -41.07
N ASN A 292 -10.59 33.06 -41.20
CA ASN A 292 -10.84 34.34 -40.46
C ASN A 292 -11.10 34.33 -38.93
N ASN A 293 -10.57 35.23 -38.10
CA ASN A 293 -10.28 36.65 -38.30
C ASN A 293 -9.57 37.23 -37.05
N ASN A 294 -8.96 38.40 -37.25
CA ASN A 294 -8.79 39.53 -36.32
C ASN A 294 -7.61 39.60 -35.31
N ASN A 295 -6.63 40.41 -35.76
CA ASN A 295 -6.33 41.78 -35.32
C ASN A 295 -5.51 42.08 -34.05
N ASN A 296 -4.48 42.90 -34.34
CA ASN A 296 -3.91 44.01 -33.57
C ASN A 296 -3.06 43.60 -32.35
N ASN A 297 -1.93 44.24 -32.04
CA ASN A 297 -1.43 45.56 -32.44
C ASN A 297 0.08 45.63 -32.18
N ASP A 298 0.73 46.52 -32.91
CA ASP A 298 2.11 46.94 -32.71
C ASP A 298 2.33 47.58 -31.33
N ASN A 299 3.53 47.39 -30.79
CA ASN A 299 4.25 48.48 -30.13
C ASN A 299 5.75 48.21 -30.12
N GLU A 300 6.47 49.11 -30.77
CA GLU A 300 7.88 49.43 -30.58
C GLU A 300 8.20 49.58 -29.08
N THR A 301 9.42 49.29 -28.65
CA THR A 301 10.44 50.31 -28.30
C THR A 301 11.69 49.64 -27.67
N MET A 302 12.84 50.24 -27.98
CA MET A 302 14.04 50.41 -27.15
C MET A 302 15.15 49.34 -27.12
N VAL A 303 16.13 49.60 -27.97
CA VAL A 303 17.58 49.43 -27.79
C VAL A 303 18.10 50.29 -26.63
N ILE A 304 19.02 49.73 -25.82
CA ILE A 304 20.15 50.28 -25.01
C ILE A 304 20.46 49.14 -24.00
N GLY A 305 21.67 48.68 -23.70
CA GLY A 305 23.02 49.12 -23.99
C GLY A 305 23.98 48.19 -23.23
N ASN A 306 25.25 48.29 -23.60
CA ASN A 306 26.40 47.50 -23.13
C ASN A 306 26.55 47.41 -21.61
N GLY A 307 27.03 46.27 -21.13
CA GLY A 307 27.55 46.08 -19.78
C GLY A 307 28.68 45.05 -19.79
N GLU A 308 29.90 45.56 -19.64
CA GLU A 308 31.16 44.83 -19.56
C GLU A 308 31.21 43.92 -18.32
N GLU A 309 31.53 42.63 -18.48
CA GLU A 309 31.91 41.76 -17.37
C GLU A 309 33.43 41.65 -17.29
N LYS A 310 33.96 42.12 -16.16
CA LYS A 310 35.34 42.00 -15.73
C LYS A 310 35.60 40.56 -15.27
N GLU A 311 36.60 39.92 -15.86
CA GLU A 311 37.22 38.71 -15.32
C GLU A 311 38.09 39.08 -14.11
N GLU A 312 37.72 38.59 -12.92
CA GLU A 312 38.55 38.66 -11.72
C GLU A 312 39.11 37.26 -11.43
N LYS A 313 40.44 37.15 -11.57
CA LYS A 313 41.26 36.01 -11.19
C LYS A 313 41.30 35.91 -9.67
N ILE A 314 40.99 34.73 -9.11
CA ILE A 314 41.38 34.38 -7.74
C ILE A 314 42.43 33.27 -7.81
N GLU A 315 43.64 33.71 -7.46
CA GLU A 315 44.84 32.98 -7.15
C GLU A 315 44.67 32.29 -5.79
N THR A 316 45.00 31.00 -5.67
CA THR A 316 45.31 30.40 -4.36
C THR A 316 46.60 29.61 -4.44
N ASP A 317 47.45 29.97 -3.49
CA ASP A 317 48.85 29.61 -3.40
C ASP A 317 49.06 28.29 -2.67
N LYS A 318 50.24 27.74 -2.91
CA LYS A 318 50.78 26.46 -2.44
C LYS A 318 51.10 26.48 -0.95
N ASN A 319 51.02 25.32 -0.28
CA ASN A 319 52.20 24.54 0.20
C ASN A 319 51.95 23.67 1.44
N LYS A 320 52.80 22.61 1.52
CA LYS A 320 53.23 21.78 2.67
C LYS A 320 52.29 20.64 3.11
N ASP A 321 52.77 19.46 3.49
CA ASP A 321 54.03 18.72 3.33
C ASP A 321 53.81 17.37 4.06
N ARG A 322 54.44 16.30 3.54
CA ARG A 322 55.05 15.15 4.27
C ARG A 322 54.21 14.05 4.98
N ASN A 323 54.45 12.85 4.44
CA ASN A 323 54.90 11.59 5.09
C ASN A 323 54.00 10.89 6.13
N LYS A 324 53.59 9.65 5.81
CA LYS A 324 54.22 8.43 6.36
C LYS A 324 53.61 7.15 5.77
N ASP A 325 54.49 6.35 5.18
CA ASP A 325 54.31 4.94 4.86
C ASP A 325 54.49 4.03 6.09
N LYS A 326 53.99 2.79 5.93
CA LYS A 326 54.41 1.51 6.55
C LYS A 326 53.99 1.21 7.99
N GLU A 327 53.23 0.11 8.12
CA GLU A 327 53.31 -1.01 9.08
C GLU A 327 51.93 -1.71 9.10
N GLU A 328 51.77 -3.03 9.21
CA GLU A 328 52.63 -4.18 8.97
C GLU A 328 51.68 -5.39 8.90
N GLU A 329 52.02 -6.29 8.00
CA GLU A 329 51.38 -7.56 7.69
C GLU A 329 51.90 -8.61 8.68
N LYS A 330 51.07 -9.15 9.57
CA LYS A 330 51.44 -10.29 10.43
C LYS A 330 50.22 -10.92 11.08
N TYR A 331 49.75 -12.07 10.58
CA TYR A 331 49.23 -13.19 11.39
C TYR A 331 48.76 -14.32 10.45
N GLU A 332 49.71 -15.04 9.85
CA GLU A 332 49.52 -16.43 9.42
C GLU A 332 50.75 -17.23 9.82
N LYS A 333 50.60 -18.07 10.85
CA LYS A 333 51.31 -19.33 11.09
C LYS A 333 50.95 -19.86 12.47
N GLU A 334 50.25 -20.99 12.49
CA GLU A 334 50.51 -22.17 13.33
C GLU A 334 49.21 -22.96 13.51
N GLN A 335 49.07 -24.07 12.77
CA GLN A 335 49.06 -25.39 13.39
C GLN A 335 48.97 -26.45 12.28
N ARG A 336 50.12 -27.08 12.02
CA ARG A 336 50.20 -28.45 11.53
C ARG A 336 50.19 -29.34 12.77
N SER A 337 49.31 -30.33 12.79
CA SER A 337 49.62 -31.62 13.40
C SER A 337 48.98 -32.69 12.54
N ASP A 338 49.83 -33.56 12.03
CA ASP A 338 49.51 -34.77 11.30
C ASP A 338 48.64 -35.71 12.14
N GLU A 339 47.70 -36.42 11.51
CA GLU A 339 47.55 -37.86 11.79
C GLU A 339 46.71 -38.60 10.75
N CYS A 340 47.37 -39.64 10.24
CA CYS A 340 46.90 -40.94 9.76
C CYS A 340 45.94 -41.12 8.57
N ILE A 341 46.47 -41.96 7.69
CA ILE A 341 45.93 -42.64 6.53
C ILE A 341 44.83 -43.62 6.95
N ASP A 342 43.71 -43.64 6.21
CA ASP A 342 43.12 -44.92 5.84
C ASP A 342 42.55 -44.84 4.42
N GLU A 343 43.08 -45.68 3.55
CA GLU A 343 42.88 -45.68 2.11
C GLU A 343 42.06 -46.92 1.77
N GLN A 344 40.73 -46.80 1.66
CA GLN A 344 39.92 -47.80 0.95
C GLN A 344 38.54 -47.29 0.53
N ALA A 345 38.16 -47.66 -0.70
CA ALA A 345 36.88 -47.44 -1.41
C ALA A 345 36.69 -46.09 -2.16
N LYS A 346 37.40 -45.94 -3.28
CA LYS A 346 37.07 -44.97 -4.35
C LYS A 346 35.71 -45.30 -5.01
N LYS A 347 34.69 -44.50 -4.73
CA LYS A 347 33.58 -44.22 -5.66
C LYS A 347 33.72 -42.77 -6.13
N PRO A 348 33.55 -42.45 -7.43
CA PRO A 348 33.71 -41.09 -7.91
C PRO A 348 32.56 -40.22 -7.41
N LEU A 349 32.82 -39.39 -6.38
CA LEU A 349 31.96 -38.24 -6.08
C LEU A 349 32.36 -37.09 -7.01
N ILE A 350 31.39 -36.60 -7.77
CA ILE A 350 31.48 -35.31 -8.46
C ILE A 350 31.56 -34.24 -7.35
N GLY A 351 32.78 -33.81 -7.03
CA GLY A 351 33.02 -32.69 -6.14
C GLY A 351 32.78 -31.39 -6.90
N VAL A 352 31.62 -30.77 -6.70
CA VAL A 352 31.42 -29.37 -7.09
C VAL A 352 32.23 -28.53 -6.12
N VAL A 353 33.38 -28.02 -6.59
CA VAL A 353 34.18 -27.04 -5.85
C VAL A 353 33.41 -25.73 -5.85
N PHE A 354 32.80 -25.38 -4.72
CA PHE A 354 32.21 -24.06 -4.53
C PHE A 354 33.30 -23.04 -4.27
N ASP A 355 33.58 -22.23 -5.27
CA ASP A 355 34.43 -21.05 -5.12
C ASP A 355 33.72 -20.01 -4.23
N LYS A 356 34.16 -19.95 -2.97
CA LYS A 356 33.65 -19.00 -1.97
C LYS A 356 33.85 -17.54 -2.37
N THR A 357 34.82 -17.23 -3.23
CA THR A 357 35.07 -15.84 -3.67
C THR A 357 34.00 -15.39 -4.67
N HIS A 358 33.68 -16.25 -5.64
CA HIS A 358 32.63 -15.98 -6.62
C HIS A 358 31.23 -15.87 -5.99
N TRP A 359 30.94 -16.72 -4.99
CA TRP A 359 29.67 -16.65 -4.27
C TRP A 359 29.51 -15.34 -3.48
N ASN A 360 30.58 -14.88 -2.81
CA ASN A 360 30.54 -13.64 -2.02
C ASN A 360 30.39 -12.38 -2.89
N GLU A 361 30.97 -12.35 -4.09
CA GLU A 361 30.76 -11.25 -5.04
C GLU A 361 29.34 -11.27 -5.63
N SER A 362 28.84 -12.44 -6.03
CA SER A 362 27.47 -12.58 -6.52
C SER A 362 26.42 -12.27 -5.44
N LEU A 363 26.69 -12.61 -4.18
CA LEU A 363 25.84 -12.27 -3.04
C LEU A 363 25.89 -10.77 -2.72
N LYS A 364 27.07 -10.12 -2.81
CA LYS A 364 27.18 -8.66 -2.67
C LYS A 364 26.42 -7.94 -3.79
N GLU A 365 26.54 -8.40 -5.03
CA GLU A 365 25.80 -7.86 -6.17
C GLU A 365 24.28 -8.07 -6.00
N HIS A 366 23.84 -9.26 -5.57
CA HIS A 366 22.44 -9.53 -5.26
C HIS A 366 21.91 -8.71 -4.08
N LEU A 367 22.69 -8.53 -3.01
CA LEU A 367 22.30 -7.73 -1.85
C LEU A 367 22.24 -6.24 -2.20
N GLN A 368 23.15 -5.75 -3.03
CA GLN A 368 23.15 -4.37 -3.54
C GLN A 368 22.02 -4.12 -4.55
N ILE A 369 21.67 -5.12 -5.37
CA ILE A 369 20.46 -5.14 -6.19
C ILE A 369 19.21 -5.21 -5.30
N SER A 370 19.21 -5.93 -4.18
CA SER A 370 18.06 -6.00 -3.27
C SER A 370 17.80 -4.68 -2.53
N ALA A 371 18.86 -3.99 -2.10
CA ALA A 371 18.77 -2.70 -1.42
C ALA A 371 18.26 -1.59 -2.37
N THR A 372 18.70 -1.61 -3.63
CA THR A 372 18.25 -0.67 -4.69
C THR A 372 16.84 -0.96 -5.22
N ASN A 373 16.21 -2.04 -4.77
CA ASN A 373 14.86 -2.46 -5.17
C ASN A 373 13.82 -2.42 -4.04
N SER A 374 14.19 -1.85 -2.90
CA SER A 374 13.24 -1.62 -1.82
C SER A 374 12.41 -0.37 -2.10
N TYR A 375 11.14 -0.41 -1.67
CA TYR A 375 10.33 0.81 -1.51
C TYR A 375 10.40 1.24 -0.04
N ARG A 376 10.09 2.52 0.20
CA ARG A 376 10.01 3.07 1.55
C ARG A 376 8.70 3.81 1.72
N ILE A 377 7.86 3.36 2.65
CA ILE A 377 6.66 4.11 3.04
C ILE A 377 7.11 5.38 3.75
N LEU A 378 6.57 6.53 3.31
CA LEU A 378 6.91 7.82 3.88
C LEU A 378 5.97 8.15 5.04
N THR A 379 6.48 8.91 6.00
CA THR A 379 5.70 9.51 7.08
C THR A 379 5.27 10.93 6.71
N PHE A 380 4.34 11.48 7.46
CA PHE A 380 3.94 12.88 7.40
C PHE A 380 4.33 13.56 8.72
N GLY A 381 5.08 14.65 8.60
CA GLY A 381 5.48 15.47 9.75
C GLY A 381 4.46 16.55 10.07
N PRO A 382 4.56 17.25 11.21
CA PRO A 382 3.60 18.27 11.66
C PRO A 382 3.59 19.57 10.81
N ARG A 383 4.18 19.54 9.60
CA ARG A 383 4.25 20.69 8.68
C ARG A 383 2.95 20.84 7.87
N PHE A 384 1.82 20.86 8.55
CA PHE A 384 0.49 21.11 7.98
C PHE A 384 -0.40 21.77 9.04
N PRO A 385 -1.58 22.32 8.67
CA PRO A 385 -2.54 22.83 9.65
C PRO A 385 -3.09 21.67 10.51
N GLU A 386 -2.54 21.47 11.71
CA GLU A 386 -2.90 20.35 12.61
C GLU A 386 -4.39 20.28 12.93
N SER A 387 -5.09 21.41 12.87
CA SER A 387 -6.54 21.46 13.06
C SER A 387 -7.33 20.78 11.96
N GLU A 388 -6.78 20.60 10.75
CA GLU A 388 -7.50 20.12 9.56
C GLU A 388 -7.20 18.67 9.16
N VAL A 389 -6.09 18.10 9.64
CA VAL A 389 -5.56 16.80 9.20
C VAL A 389 -5.33 15.88 10.39
N VAL A 390 -5.77 14.63 10.27
CA VAL A 390 -5.44 13.54 11.20
C VAL A 390 -4.36 12.67 10.59
N LEU A 391 -3.32 12.39 11.36
CA LEU A 391 -2.34 11.37 11.03
C LEU A 391 -2.71 10.04 11.67
N SER A 392 -2.54 8.95 10.94
CA SER A 392 -2.74 7.60 11.46
C SER A 392 -1.66 6.64 10.97
N HIS A 393 -1.66 5.41 11.50
CA HIS A 393 -0.74 4.34 11.11
C HIS A 393 0.74 4.76 11.20
N ASN A 394 1.17 5.19 12.38
CA ASN A 394 2.52 5.72 12.61
C ASN A 394 2.87 6.88 11.67
N ASN A 395 1.92 7.81 11.52
CA ASN A 395 2.04 8.98 10.64
C ASN A 395 2.25 8.64 9.16
N THR A 396 1.92 7.43 8.69
CA THR A 396 2.07 7.06 7.27
C THR A 396 0.83 7.36 6.43
N ILE A 397 -0.27 7.77 7.06
CA ILE A 397 -1.51 8.18 6.39
C ILE A 397 -1.90 9.57 6.91
N ALA A 398 -2.10 10.50 5.97
CA ALA A 398 -2.68 11.81 6.24
C ALA A 398 -4.12 11.84 5.71
N MET A 399 -5.06 12.18 6.59
CA MET A 399 -6.49 12.23 6.28
C MET A 399 -7.05 13.61 6.62
N ARG A 400 -7.79 14.23 5.69
CA ARG A 400 -8.58 15.42 6.02
C ARG A 400 -9.69 15.01 6.98
N ARG A 401 -9.81 15.72 8.10
CA ARG A 401 -10.84 15.47 9.12
C ARG A 401 -12.25 15.41 8.54
N LEU A 402 -13.08 14.52 9.09
CA LEU A 402 -14.48 14.32 8.67
C LEU A 402 -15.41 15.43 9.16
N ASP A 403 -15.07 16.08 10.28
CA ASP A 403 -15.88 17.10 10.95
C ASP A 403 -15.67 18.53 10.41
N ILE A 404 -14.80 18.69 9.40
CA ILE A 404 -14.45 20.00 8.83
C ILE A 404 -15.12 20.16 7.48
N LYS A 405 -15.42 21.41 7.08
CA LYS A 405 -15.93 21.68 5.74
C LYS A 405 -14.85 21.47 4.69
N ASN A 406 -15.28 21.13 3.47
CA ASN A 406 -14.39 21.07 2.32
C ASN A 406 -13.68 22.41 2.13
N GLY A 407 -12.40 22.36 1.79
CA GLY A 407 -11.53 23.53 1.64
C GLY A 407 -10.09 23.08 1.40
N HIS A 408 -9.20 23.96 0.94
CA HIS A 408 -7.82 23.54 0.65
C HIS A 408 -7.03 23.30 1.94
N CYS A 409 -6.30 22.18 2.02
CA CYS A 409 -5.31 21.96 3.07
C CYS A 409 -4.12 21.24 2.47
N TYR A 410 -2.91 21.68 2.84
CA TYR A 410 -1.69 21.08 2.32
C TYR A 410 -1.13 20.06 3.30
N VAL A 411 -0.51 19.01 2.75
CA VAL A 411 0.26 18.02 3.49
C VAL A 411 1.53 17.70 2.72
N ILE A 412 2.63 17.51 3.43
CA ILE A 412 3.96 17.24 2.84
C ILE A 412 4.46 15.91 3.40
N ALA A 413 4.85 14.99 2.53
CA ALA A 413 5.46 13.74 2.96
C ALA A 413 6.92 13.98 3.36
N GLU A 414 7.36 13.36 4.45
CA GLU A 414 8.74 13.40 4.92
C GLU A 414 9.61 12.49 4.07
N ASP A 415 10.31 13.10 3.12
CA ASP A 415 11.38 12.47 2.34
C ASP A 415 12.65 13.30 2.45
N ASN A 416 13.78 12.65 2.15
CA ASN A 416 15.03 13.38 1.94
C ASN A 416 14.85 14.26 0.69
N PRO A 417 15.09 15.58 0.78
CA PRO A 417 14.97 16.46 -0.36
C PRO A 417 15.82 15.97 -1.53
N VAL A 418 15.24 15.99 -2.73
CA VAL A 418 15.94 15.52 -3.93
C VAL A 418 16.42 16.70 -4.77
N TYR A 419 17.69 16.64 -5.19
CA TYR A 419 18.38 17.74 -5.87
C TYR A 419 18.75 17.41 -7.32
N GLN A 420 18.85 16.13 -7.66
CA GLN A 420 19.28 15.67 -8.97
C GLN A 420 18.73 14.27 -9.31
N GLY A 421 18.76 13.90 -10.59
CA GLY A 421 18.38 12.58 -11.08
C GLY A 421 16.87 12.32 -11.15
N ALA A 422 16.52 11.04 -11.28
CA ALA A 422 15.14 10.58 -11.38
C ALA A 422 14.64 10.00 -10.06
N HIS A 423 13.44 10.40 -9.64
CA HIS A 423 12.78 9.98 -8.40
C HIS A 423 11.34 9.61 -8.69
N CYS A 424 10.82 8.62 -7.99
CA CYS A 424 9.43 8.21 -8.15
C CYS A 424 8.77 7.95 -6.81
N TRP A 425 7.54 8.43 -6.68
CA TRP A 425 6.68 8.19 -5.54
C TRP A 425 5.37 7.57 -6.02
N ARG A 426 4.95 6.52 -5.33
CA ARG A 426 3.64 5.90 -5.50
C ARG A 426 2.71 6.41 -4.43
N ILE A 427 1.59 6.97 -4.85
CA ILE A 427 0.61 7.60 -3.98
C ILE A 427 -0.69 6.84 -4.09
N ARG A 428 -1.18 6.34 -2.96
CA ARG A 428 -2.54 5.80 -2.84
C ARG A 428 -3.43 6.90 -2.26
N THR A 429 -4.51 7.20 -2.95
CA THR A 429 -5.48 8.21 -2.54
C THR A 429 -6.86 7.57 -2.48
N HIS A 430 -7.60 7.85 -1.43
CA HIS A 430 -9.03 7.57 -1.34
C HIS A 430 -9.78 8.87 -1.15
N ASN A 431 -10.72 9.11 -2.03
CA ASN A 431 -11.53 10.30 -2.08
C ASN A 431 -13.00 9.90 -1.87
N PRO A 432 -13.60 10.21 -0.72
CA PRO A 432 -14.95 9.74 -0.39
C PRO A 432 -16.04 10.33 -1.30
N MET A 433 -15.76 11.43 -2.01
CA MET A 433 -16.68 12.03 -2.97
C MET A 433 -16.34 11.59 -4.40
N THR A 434 -17.17 10.72 -4.97
CA THR A 434 -17.10 10.37 -6.40
C THR A 434 -17.41 11.60 -7.26
N GLY A 435 -16.50 11.96 -8.17
CA GLY A 435 -16.71 12.98 -9.20
C GLY A 435 -16.50 14.45 -8.79
N LEU A 436 -16.58 14.78 -7.50
CA LEU A 436 -16.42 16.16 -7.01
C LEU A 436 -15.24 16.39 -6.08
N GLY A 437 -14.58 15.33 -5.61
CA GLY A 437 -13.49 15.52 -4.68
C GLY A 437 -12.23 15.98 -5.39
N TRP A 438 -11.60 17.01 -4.83
CA TRP A 438 -10.42 17.65 -5.39
C TRP A 438 -9.17 17.28 -4.58
N VAL A 439 -8.13 16.86 -5.29
CA VAL A 439 -6.80 16.60 -4.74
C VAL A 439 -5.77 17.04 -5.76
N MET A 440 -4.73 17.71 -5.30
CA MET A 440 -3.56 18.02 -6.11
C MET A 440 -2.41 17.13 -5.66
N TRP A 441 -1.76 16.48 -6.63
CA TRP A 441 -0.52 15.75 -6.44
C TRP A 441 0.62 16.54 -7.05
N GLY A 442 1.72 16.67 -6.31
CA GLY A 442 2.83 17.49 -6.76
C GLY A 442 4.07 17.38 -5.90
N ILE A 443 4.98 18.31 -6.14
CA ILE A 443 6.22 18.50 -5.40
C ILE A 443 6.28 19.94 -4.89
N CYS A 444 7.00 20.15 -3.80
CA CYS A 444 7.29 21.48 -3.28
C CYS A 444 8.74 21.59 -2.84
N GLN A 445 9.22 22.81 -2.65
CA GLN A 445 10.49 23.06 -1.96
C GLN A 445 10.45 22.50 -0.54
N ALA A 446 11.51 21.77 -0.14
CA ALA A 446 11.59 21.27 1.21
C ALA A 446 11.76 22.42 2.23
N ASN A 447 11.46 22.13 3.50
CA ASN A 447 11.68 23.02 4.65
C ASN A 447 10.93 24.37 4.62
N ARG A 448 10.00 24.55 3.69
CA ARG A 448 9.10 25.70 3.64
C ARG A 448 7.76 25.38 4.29
N ARG A 449 7.17 26.35 4.99
CA ARG A 449 5.77 26.31 5.43
C ARG A 449 4.89 26.97 4.37
N TYR A 450 3.74 26.37 4.11
CA TYR A 450 2.79 26.87 3.12
C TYR A 450 1.50 27.34 3.80
N LYS A 451 0.68 28.07 3.04
CA LYS A 451 -0.70 28.39 3.41
C LYS A 451 -1.63 27.29 2.89
N SER A 452 -2.86 27.25 3.40
CA SER A 452 -3.89 26.29 2.96
C SER A 452 -4.07 26.22 1.43
N TYR A 453 -3.94 27.36 0.75
CA TYR A 453 -4.00 27.48 -0.72
C TYR A 453 -2.64 27.27 -1.41
N SER A 454 -1.82 26.35 -0.89
CA SER A 454 -0.44 26.11 -1.33
C SER A 454 -0.27 25.76 -2.80
N CYS A 455 -1.31 25.25 -3.46
CA CYS A 455 -1.26 24.93 -4.88
C CYS A 455 -0.93 26.15 -5.76
N ARG A 456 -1.19 27.38 -5.31
CA ARG A 456 -0.85 28.62 -6.02
C ARG A 456 0.54 29.18 -5.67
N ASP A 457 1.27 28.54 -4.76
CA ASP A 457 2.63 28.99 -4.41
C ASP A 457 3.60 28.69 -5.57
N PRO A 458 4.44 29.64 -6.00
CA PRO A 458 5.37 29.44 -7.11
C PRO A 458 6.43 28.36 -6.83
N CYS A 459 6.59 27.95 -5.58
CA CYS A 459 7.49 26.86 -5.18
C CYS A 459 6.76 25.50 -5.08
N VAL A 460 5.55 25.40 -5.62
CA VAL A 460 4.74 24.18 -5.70
C VAL A 460 4.43 23.86 -7.16
N TRP A 461 4.71 22.63 -7.56
CA TRP A 461 4.46 22.13 -8.92
C TRP A 461 3.61 20.88 -8.85
N GLY A 462 2.62 20.75 -9.72
CA GLY A 462 1.81 19.53 -9.75
C GLY A 462 0.51 19.70 -10.52
N MET A 463 -0.35 18.71 -10.41
CA MET A 463 -1.59 18.64 -11.15
C MET A 463 -2.74 18.25 -10.25
N ALA A 464 -3.94 18.71 -10.62
CA ALA A 464 -5.19 18.25 -10.05
C ALA A 464 -6.13 17.82 -11.19
N PRO A 465 -7.13 16.97 -10.92
CA PRO A 465 -8.14 16.63 -11.91
C PRO A 465 -8.86 17.88 -12.44
N MET A 466 -9.59 17.78 -13.56
CA MET A 466 -10.21 18.92 -14.28
C MET A 466 -9.19 19.84 -14.96
N ASN A 467 -8.14 19.27 -15.52
CA ASN A 467 -7.17 19.95 -16.38
C ASN A 467 -6.44 21.12 -15.68
N TYR A 468 -6.28 21.03 -14.35
CA TYR A 468 -5.58 22.04 -13.55
C TYR A 468 -4.10 21.69 -13.36
N TYR A 469 -3.24 22.66 -13.66
CA TYR A 469 -1.79 22.58 -13.49
C TYR A 469 -1.28 23.74 -12.65
N TYR A 470 -0.23 23.44 -11.88
CA TYR A 470 0.44 24.36 -10.97
C TYR A 470 1.94 24.28 -11.20
N GLY A 471 2.61 25.44 -11.28
CA GLY A 471 4.07 25.47 -11.47
C GLY A 471 4.68 26.84 -11.73
N SER A 472 3.96 27.79 -12.33
CA SER A 472 4.56 29.03 -12.83
C SER A 472 3.77 30.28 -12.46
N LYS A 473 3.66 30.61 -11.17
CA LYS A 473 2.88 31.77 -10.60
C LYS A 473 1.38 31.84 -10.97
N GLU A 474 0.96 31.16 -12.03
CA GLU A 474 -0.35 31.18 -12.63
C GLU A 474 -0.94 29.77 -12.62
N LEU A 475 -2.25 29.72 -12.42
CA LEU A 475 -3.04 28.52 -12.63
C LEU A 475 -3.15 28.31 -14.14
N ILE A 476 -2.56 27.24 -14.65
CA ILE A 476 -2.71 26.89 -16.06
C ILE A 476 -3.89 25.93 -16.16
N TYR A 477 -4.92 26.34 -16.91
CA TYR A 477 -6.03 25.49 -17.28
C TYR A 477 -5.89 25.12 -18.76
N ASP A 478 -5.44 23.89 -19.03
CA ASP A 478 -5.17 23.42 -20.39
C ASP A 478 -6.16 22.33 -20.80
N LYS A 479 -7.17 22.73 -21.58
CA LYS A 479 -8.23 21.83 -22.07
C LYS A 479 -7.71 20.69 -22.96
N THR A 480 -6.50 20.81 -23.51
CA THR A 480 -5.93 19.78 -24.39
C THR A 480 -5.50 18.54 -23.60
N ILE A 481 -5.16 18.70 -22.32
CA ILE A 481 -4.69 17.61 -21.48
C ILE A 481 -5.86 17.05 -20.67
N LYS A 482 -6.42 15.92 -21.12
CA LYS A 482 -7.54 15.24 -20.46
C LYS A 482 -7.08 14.43 -19.24
N ASN A 483 -7.12 15.03 -18.05
CA ASN A 483 -6.73 14.36 -16.80
C ASN A 483 -7.92 13.92 -15.92
N ASP A 484 -9.14 13.90 -16.46
CA ASP A 484 -10.35 13.54 -15.73
C ASP A 484 -10.34 12.10 -15.20
N HIS A 485 -9.54 11.22 -15.80
CA HIS A 485 -9.38 9.85 -15.34
C HIS A 485 -8.74 9.74 -13.95
N PHE A 486 -8.17 10.81 -13.41
CA PHE A 486 -7.68 10.89 -12.03
C PHE A 486 -8.80 11.14 -11.00
N LYS A 487 -10.07 11.35 -11.42
CA LYS A 487 -11.24 11.57 -10.54
C LYS A 487 -11.81 10.29 -9.92
N GLN A 488 -10.97 9.30 -9.63
CA GLN A 488 -11.43 8.03 -9.08
C GLN A 488 -11.55 8.09 -7.56
N LYS A 489 -12.51 7.33 -7.00
CA LYS A 489 -12.70 7.19 -5.56
C LYS A 489 -11.45 6.60 -4.91
N ASP A 490 -10.95 5.51 -5.47
CA ASP A 490 -9.75 4.82 -5.02
C ASP A 490 -8.75 4.81 -6.18
N ILE A 491 -7.61 5.47 -6.00
CA ILE A 491 -6.63 5.63 -7.07
C ILE A 491 -5.21 5.42 -6.55
N CYS A 492 -4.39 4.79 -7.38
CA CYS A 492 -2.96 4.71 -7.18
C CYS A 492 -2.25 5.45 -8.32
N VAL A 493 -1.54 6.52 -7.98
CA VAL A 493 -0.83 7.39 -8.92
C VAL A 493 0.66 7.23 -8.69
N ASP A 494 1.42 7.04 -9.76
CA ASP A 494 2.85 7.27 -9.70
C ASP A 494 3.17 8.69 -10.14
N MET A 495 4.00 9.36 -9.34
CA MET A 495 4.56 10.67 -9.62
C MET A 495 6.07 10.52 -9.85
N HIS A 496 6.54 10.82 -11.06
CA HIS A 496 7.94 10.66 -11.46
C HIS A 496 8.57 12.02 -11.77
N LEU A 497 9.55 12.40 -10.97
CA LEU A 497 10.33 13.61 -11.13
C LEU A 497 11.67 13.28 -11.75
N ASP A 498 11.96 13.86 -12.91
CA ASP A 498 13.25 13.81 -13.57
C ASP A 498 13.84 15.23 -13.61
N LEU A 499 14.81 15.49 -12.72
CA LEU A 499 15.47 16.79 -12.61
C LEU A 499 16.49 17.03 -13.71
N SER A 500 16.97 15.97 -14.38
CA SER A 500 17.88 16.12 -15.52
C SER A 500 17.13 16.67 -16.75
N SER A 501 15.91 16.19 -17.00
CA SER A 501 15.06 16.73 -18.06
C SER A 501 14.20 17.92 -17.62
N GLY A 502 14.02 18.12 -16.31
CA GLY A 502 13.14 19.17 -15.76
C GLY A 502 11.66 18.85 -15.97
N GLN A 503 11.29 17.59 -15.77
CA GLN A 503 9.94 17.07 -16.01
C GLN A 503 9.35 16.41 -14.76
N LEU A 504 8.04 16.61 -14.56
CA LEU A 504 7.24 15.93 -13.56
C LEU A 504 6.10 15.19 -14.25
N ARG A 505 6.06 13.87 -14.12
CA ARG A 505 5.13 13.00 -14.84
C ARG A 505 4.20 12.27 -13.89
N PHE A 506 2.97 12.03 -14.35
CA PHE A 506 1.93 11.33 -13.59
C PHE A 506 1.28 10.26 -14.43
N VAL A 507 1.07 9.09 -13.82
CA VAL A 507 0.34 7.98 -14.43
C VAL A 507 -0.46 7.23 -13.39
N ILE A 508 -1.62 6.70 -13.77
CA ILE A 508 -2.36 5.78 -12.91
C ILE A 508 -1.73 4.39 -13.02
N VAL A 509 -1.41 3.80 -11.88
CA VAL A 509 -0.83 2.46 -11.77
C VAL A 509 -1.87 1.41 -12.17
N ASP A 510 -1.43 0.36 -12.88
CA ASP A 510 -2.28 -0.79 -13.27
C ASP A 510 -3.43 -0.47 -14.25
N PHE A 511 -3.48 0.74 -14.79
CA PHE A 511 -4.45 1.12 -15.80
C PHE A 511 -3.90 1.02 -17.22
N ASP A 512 -4.79 0.76 -18.17
CA ASP A 512 -4.47 0.73 -19.59
C ASP A 512 -4.09 2.14 -20.07
N LYS A 513 -2.81 2.30 -20.44
CA LYS A 513 -2.25 3.58 -20.91
C LYS A 513 -2.96 4.13 -22.15
N SER A 514 -3.60 3.28 -22.95
CA SER A 514 -4.34 3.74 -24.14
C SER A 514 -5.56 4.59 -23.76
N ASN A 515 -6.17 4.30 -22.60
CA ASN A 515 -7.34 5.01 -22.07
C ASN A 515 -6.97 6.05 -21.00
N HIS A 516 -5.75 5.96 -20.45
CA HIS A 516 -5.28 6.77 -19.34
C HIS A 516 -3.89 7.32 -19.65
N PRO A 517 -3.81 8.37 -20.49
CA PRO A 517 -2.53 8.90 -20.93
C PRO A 517 -1.74 9.50 -19.78
N GLU A 518 -0.42 9.40 -19.88
CA GLU A 518 0.51 10.08 -18.97
C GLU A 518 0.32 11.60 -19.05
N VAL A 519 0.37 12.25 -17.89
CA VAL A 519 0.38 13.71 -17.78
C VAL A 519 1.79 14.19 -17.50
N VAL A 520 2.32 15.12 -18.30
CA VAL A 520 3.70 15.61 -18.20
C VAL A 520 3.74 17.12 -18.01
N LEU A 521 4.30 17.56 -16.89
CA LEU A 521 4.64 18.95 -16.62
C LEU A 521 6.11 19.17 -16.96
N ARG A 522 6.42 20.28 -17.61
CA ARG A 522 7.76 20.65 -18.07
C ARG A 522 8.21 21.96 -17.43
N GLY A 523 9.52 22.19 -17.42
CA GLY A 523 10.10 23.43 -16.90
C GLY A 523 10.30 23.43 -15.38
N ILE A 524 10.37 22.25 -14.75
CA ILE A 524 10.68 22.16 -13.32
C ILE A 524 12.07 22.76 -13.07
N PRO A 525 12.23 23.74 -12.14
CA PRO A 525 13.53 24.33 -11.86
C PRO A 525 14.54 23.27 -11.38
N ARG A 526 15.65 23.16 -12.12
CA ARG A 526 16.71 22.19 -11.85
C ARG A 526 17.61 22.61 -10.69
N ASN A 527 17.89 23.91 -10.60
CA ASN A 527 18.83 24.48 -9.64
C ASN A 527 18.10 24.96 -8.37
N ASN A 528 17.51 24.02 -7.63
CA ASN A 528 16.80 24.33 -6.40
C ASN A 528 17.64 23.98 -5.17
N THR A 529 18.10 25.00 -4.45
CA THR A 529 18.93 24.87 -3.24
C THR A 529 18.21 24.20 -2.07
N ASN A 530 16.88 24.18 -2.06
CA ASN A 530 16.08 23.55 -1.01
C ASN A 530 15.70 22.10 -1.34
N GLY A 531 15.94 21.64 -2.57
CA GLY A 531 15.51 20.34 -3.06
C GLY A 531 13.98 20.21 -3.13
N TRP A 532 13.53 19.07 -3.64
CA TRP A 532 12.12 18.77 -3.85
C TRP A 532 11.64 17.63 -2.95
N VAL A 533 10.40 17.73 -2.46
CA VAL A 533 9.69 16.67 -1.71
C VAL A 533 8.24 16.54 -2.17
N PRO A 534 7.57 15.39 -1.96
CA PRO A 534 6.16 15.23 -2.31
C PRO A 534 5.25 16.16 -1.52
N HIS A 535 4.33 16.80 -2.24
CA HIS A 535 3.37 17.76 -1.73
C HIS A 535 1.97 17.43 -2.24
N PHE A 536 0.98 17.57 -1.37
CA PHE A 536 -0.42 17.36 -1.71
C PHE A 536 -1.27 18.49 -1.19
N ASN A 537 -2.30 18.86 -1.94
CA ASN A 537 -3.36 19.73 -1.44
C ASN A 537 -4.67 18.94 -1.47
N ILE A 538 -5.23 18.66 -0.28
CA ILE A 538 -6.41 17.82 -0.07
C ILE A 538 -7.62 18.69 0.25
N HIS A 539 -8.68 18.59 -0.58
CA HIS A 539 -9.85 19.46 -0.44
C HIS A 539 -11.02 18.81 0.29
N THR A 540 -11.24 17.53 0.04
CA THR A 540 -12.45 16.81 0.45
C THR A 540 -12.30 16.18 1.82
N SER A 541 -13.30 16.37 2.68
CA SER A 541 -13.33 15.83 4.03
C SER A 541 -13.38 14.31 3.99
N GLY A 542 -12.55 13.63 4.80
CA GLY A 542 -12.35 12.18 4.75
C GLY A 542 -11.43 11.69 3.64
N LEU A 543 -10.92 12.57 2.75
CA LEU A 543 -9.90 12.18 1.79
C LEU A 543 -8.61 11.84 2.53
N TRP A 544 -8.04 10.66 2.23
CA TRP A 544 -6.76 10.26 2.77
C TRP A 544 -5.75 9.91 1.69
N ILE A 545 -4.48 10.10 2.04
CA ILE A 545 -3.34 9.79 1.18
C ILE A 545 -2.30 8.95 1.93
N ARG A 546 -1.61 8.08 1.19
CA ARG A 546 -0.46 7.29 1.64
C ARG A 546 0.59 7.28 0.54
N VAL A 547 1.86 7.47 0.91
CA VAL A 547 2.95 7.66 -0.06
C VAL A 547 4.06 6.65 0.21
N ALA A 548 4.61 6.08 -0.87
CA ALA A 548 5.87 5.34 -0.83
C ALA A 548 6.84 5.90 -1.87
N LYS A 549 8.11 6.03 -1.50
CA LYS A 549 9.20 6.21 -2.48
C LYS A 549 9.51 4.86 -3.11
N ILE A 550 9.54 4.81 -4.44
CA ILE A 550 9.79 3.60 -5.22
C ILE A 550 10.95 3.83 -6.20
N PRO A 551 11.65 2.76 -6.64
CA PRO A 551 12.62 2.87 -7.72
C PRO A 551 11.97 3.47 -8.99
N PRO A 552 12.60 4.45 -9.68
CA PRO A 552 12.05 5.04 -10.91
C PRO A 552 11.65 4.03 -11.98
N ARG A 553 12.38 2.90 -12.07
CA ARG A 553 12.09 1.79 -12.99
C ARG A 553 10.74 1.08 -12.74
N TRP A 554 10.06 1.37 -11.63
CA TRP A 554 8.72 0.85 -11.31
C TRP A 554 7.59 1.80 -11.74
N TYR A 555 7.92 2.98 -12.26
CA TYR A 555 6.94 3.97 -12.70
C TYR A 555 5.91 3.40 -13.69
N GLY A 556 4.63 3.55 -13.33
CA GLY A 556 3.48 3.07 -14.09
C GLY A 556 3.35 1.55 -14.15
N ARG A 557 4.19 0.79 -13.43
CA ARG A 557 4.13 -0.67 -13.39
C ARG A 557 3.32 -1.15 -12.20
N GLY A 558 2.39 -2.04 -12.49
CA GLY A 558 1.61 -2.73 -11.47
C GLY A 558 2.44 -3.47 -10.46
N LEU A 559 2.17 -3.26 -9.18
CA LEU A 559 2.76 -4.05 -8.12
C LEU A 559 1.89 -5.26 -7.84
N LYS A 560 1.72 -6.16 -8.82
CA LYS A 560 1.25 -7.54 -8.55
C LYS A 560 2.20 -8.32 -7.63
N ARG A 561 3.22 -7.69 -7.03
CA ARG A 561 4.30 -8.28 -6.25
C ARG A 561 4.63 -7.57 -4.92
N ILE A 562 3.84 -6.62 -4.43
CA ILE A 562 4.08 -5.99 -3.11
C ILE A 562 2.86 -6.15 -2.21
N PRO A 563 2.81 -7.23 -1.40
CA PRO A 563 1.68 -7.56 -0.53
C PRO A 563 1.30 -6.44 0.46
N GLU A 564 2.26 -5.65 0.94
CA GLU A 564 2.03 -4.70 2.04
C GLU A 564 1.33 -3.40 1.63
N PHE A 565 1.30 -3.05 0.34
CA PHE A 565 0.69 -1.79 -0.12
C PHE A 565 -0.83 -1.90 -0.33
N VAL A 566 -1.35 -3.13 -0.44
CA VAL A 566 -2.75 -3.40 -0.79
C VAL A 566 -3.66 -3.50 0.43
N GLU A 567 -3.16 -3.85 1.63
CA GLU A 567 -3.97 -4.66 2.55
C GLU A 567 -4.46 -4.11 3.90
N ASN A 568 -4.06 -2.91 4.36
CA ASN A 568 -4.31 -2.50 5.77
C ASN A 568 -5.40 -1.44 6.02
N LEU A 569 -6.48 -1.35 5.21
CA LEU A 569 -7.48 -0.27 5.38
C LEU A 569 -8.95 -0.69 5.51
N ASN A 570 -9.26 -1.99 5.54
CA ASN A 570 -10.64 -2.48 5.69
C ASN A 570 -11.01 -2.88 7.13
N SER A 571 -10.29 -2.39 8.14
CA SER A 571 -10.48 -2.78 9.55
C SER A 571 -10.71 -1.60 10.51
N SER A 572 -11.41 -0.56 10.08
CA SER A 572 -11.85 0.56 10.93
C SER A 572 -13.31 0.88 10.69
#